data_AF-A0AAV3SRU7-F1
#
_entry.id   AF-A0AAV3SRU7-F1
#
_cell.length_a   1.000
_cell.length_b   1.000
_cell.length_c   1.000
_cell.angle_alpha   90.00
_cell.angle_beta   90.00
_cell.angle_gamma   90.00
#
_symmetry.space_group_name_H-M   'P 1'
#
loop_
_entity.id
_entity.type
_entity.pdbx_description
1 polymer ?
#
loop_
_entity_poly.entity_id
_entity_poly.type
_entity_poly.pdbx_seq_one_letter_code
_entity_poly.pdbx_strand_id
1 'polypeptide(L)'
;MPEFDRLSERIAWIDLSFVERDRTPRWVIEVGIRCHLAGMSLREVSKHLELFGIDRSHVAIHNWVHKADLQPISTVSEDQLAVDEKQTTRWFLTELHRRYQLDNVEFLVDDADYLGSVLAEDGYRFQVIRHGNRNAIKRVFWEIERRTSSFANSFSNVALETAQNWLEAVAVYHNSRQT
;
A
#
# COMPACT_ATOMS: atom_id res chain seq x y z
N MET A 1 -10.21 5.17 -22.38
CA MET A 1 -8.92 5.84 -22.10
C MET A 1 -8.99 7.08 -21.16
N PRO A 2 -10.04 7.37 -20.35
CA PRO A 2 -10.05 8.59 -19.51
C PRO A 2 -9.42 8.42 -18.11
N GLU A 3 -9.08 7.20 -17.71
CA GLU A 3 -8.73 6.85 -16.32
C GLU A 3 -7.23 6.88 -16.04
N PHE A 4 -6.43 6.61 -17.08
CA PHE A 4 -4.98 6.74 -17.07
C PHE A 4 -4.53 8.20 -16.98
N ASP A 5 -5.30 9.13 -17.59
CA ASP A 5 -5.03 10.57 -17.49
C ASP A 5 -5.31 11.10 -16.08
N ARG A 6 -6.33 10.59 -15.37
CA ARG A 6 -6.61 10.98 -13.98
C ARG A 6 -5.60 10.44 -12.97
N LEU A 7 -5.05 9.25 -13.24
CA LEU A 7 -3.87 8.77 -12.52
C LEU A 7 -2.70 9.71 -12.82
N SER A 8 -2.38 9.95 -14.09
CA SER A 8 -1.29 10.85 -14.53
C SER A 8 -1.37 12.26 -13.90
N GLU A 9 -2.57 12.83 -13.78
CA GLU A 9 -2.79 14.13 -13.12
C GLU A 9 -2.57 14.10 -11.59
N ARG A 10 -2.87 13.00 -10.90
CA ARG A 10 -2.53 12.79 -9.47
C ARG A 10 -1.06 12.40 -9.25
N ILE A 11 -0.31 12.18 -10.32
CA ILE A 11 1.00 11.52 -10.37
C ILE A 11 2.17 12.50 -10.58
N ALA A 12 1.89 13.77 -10.85
CA ALA A 12 2.82 14.78 -11.37
C ALA A 12 4.06 15.14 -10.52
N TRP A 13 4.35 14.42 -9.43
CA TRP A 13 5.46 14.72 -8.52
C TRP A 13 6.78 14.02 -8.87
N ILE A 14 6.78 12.97 -9.72
CA ILE A 14 8.00 12.29 -10.18
C ILE A 14 8.37 12.80 -11.56
N ASP A 15 9.49 13.53 -11.68
CA ASP A 15 10.02 13.90 -12.99
C ASP A 15 10.57 12.66 -13.71
N LEU A 16 9.84 12.19 -14.72
CA LEU A 16 10.23 11.09 -15.59
C LEU A 16 10.79 11.58 -16.93
N SER A 17 11.22 12.84 -17.05
CA SER A 17 11.80 13.41 -18.29
C SER A 17 12.97 12.57 -18.82
N PHE A 18 13.72 11.89 -17.95
CA PHE A 18 14.84 10.99 -18.27
C PHE A 18 14.44 9.66 -18.94
N VAL A 19 13.14 9.34 -19.00
CA VAL A 19 12.65 8.12 -19.66
C VAL A 19 12.63 8.34 -21.17
N GLU A 20 13.75 8.05 -21.80
CA GLU A 20 13.98 8.21 -23.26
C GLU A 20 13.67 6.94 -24.09
N ARG A 21 13.23 5.83 -23.49
CA ARG A 21 13.09 4.53 -24.20
C ARG A 21 11.77 3.80 -23.93
N ASP A 22 11.05 3.47 -25.01
CA ASP A 22 9.77 2.72 -25.01
C ASP A 22 9.86 1.23 -24.61
N ARG A 23 11.00 0.78 -24.06
CA ARG A 23 11.14 -0.63 -23.64
C ARG A 23 10.34 -0.96 -22.38
N THR A 24 10.11 0.03 -21.53
CA THR A 24 9.33 -0.11 -20.30
C THR A 24 8.32 1.01 -20.26
N PRO A 25 7.02 0.73 -20.18
CA PRO A 25 6.02 1.78 -20.10
C PRO A 25 6.31 2.72 -18.94
N ARG A 26 6.07 4.03 -19.13
CA ARG A 26 6.35 5.07 -18.12
C ARG A 26 5.71 4.77 -16.76
N TRP A 27 4.46 4.28 -16.77
CA TRP A 27 3.73 3.92 -15.56
C TRP A 27 4.40 2.79 -14.76
N VAL A 28 5.10 1.87 -15.42
CA VAL A 28 5.82 0.76 -14.74
C VAL A 28 7.04 1.29 -14.01
N ILE A 29 7.77 2.21 -14.64
CA ILE A 29 8.93 2.89 -14.05
C ILE A 29 8.47 3.64 -12.81
N GLU A 30 7.34 4.32 -12.93
CA GLU A 30 6.73 5.10 -11.85
C GLU A 30 6.24 4.22 -10.68
N VAL A 31 5.52 3.14 -10.97
CA VAL A 31 5.09 2.15 -9.97
C VAL A 31 6.31 1.55 -9.28
N GLY A 32 7.36 1.18 -10.04
CA GLY A 32 8.59 0.64 -9.48
C GLY A 32 9.29 1.61 -8.52
N ILE A 33 9.39 2.89 -8.91
CA ILE A 33 9.92 3.94 -8.04
C ILE A 33 9.07 4.07 -6.78
N ARG A 34 7.74 4.18 -6.91
CA ARG A 34 6.83 4.35 -5.76
C ARG A 34 6.82 3.19 -4.81
N CYS A 35 6.84 1.96 -5.31
CA CYS A 35 6.91 0.78 -4.47
C CYS A 35 8.17 0.81 -3.60
N HIS A 36 9.30 1.22 -4.18
CA HIS A 36 10.54 1.38 -3.42
C HIS A 36 10.44 2.52 -2.40
N LEU A 37 9.84 3.65 -2.79
CA LEU A 37 9.55 4.78 -1.90
C LEU A 37 8.41 4.48 -0.89
N ALA A 38 7.75 3.34 -0.97
CA ALA A 38 6.82 2.86 0.06
C ALA A 38 7.49 1.87 1.02
N GLY A 39 8.83 1.78 0.99
CA GLY A 39 9.61 0.92 1.88
C GLY A 39 9.88 -0.49 1.34
N MET A 40 9.43 -0.84 0.13
CA MET A 40 9.82 -2.13 -0.46
C MET A 40 11.28 -2.13 -0.85
N SER A 41 11.97 -3.25 -0.60
CA SER A 41 13.29 -3.47 -1.17
C SER A 41 13.23 -3.56 -2.71
N LEU A 42 14.32 -3.21 -3.40
CA LEU A 42 14.38 -3.28 -4.86
C LEU A 42 14.07 -4.67 -5.42
N ARG A 43 14.31 -5.73 -4.63
CA ARG A 43 13.98 -7.13 -4.97
C ARG A 43 12.49 -7.44 -4.83
N GLU A 44 11.82 -6.85 -3.83
CA GLU A 44 10.37 -6.95 -3.69
C GLU A 44 9.67 -6.17 -4.80
N VAL A 45 10.17 -5.00 -5.17
CA VAL A 45 9.68 -4.26 -6.32
C VAL A 45 9.83 -5.07 -7.61
N SER A 46 11.00 -5.69 -7.84
CA SER A 46 11.24 -6.59 -8.98
C SER A 46 10.17 -7.69 -9.07
N LYS A 47 9.94 -8.40 -7.97
CA LYS A 47 8.89 -9.44 -7.89
C LYS A 47 7.49 -8.86 -8.08
N HIS A 48 7.22 -7.67 -7.55
CA HIS A 48 5.94 -7.00 -7.71
C HIS A 48 5.67 -6.63 -9.17
N LEU A 49 6.68 -6.21 -9.93
CA LEU A 49 6.54 -5.94 -11.37
C LEU A 49 6.39 -7.23 -12.21
N GLU A 50 7.06 -8.31 -11.80
CA GLU A 50 6.88 -9.64 -12.41
C GLU A 50 5.44 -10.13 -12.32
N LEU A 51 4.72 -9.81 -11.23
CA LEU A 51 3.29 -10.12 -11.09
C LEU A 51 2.45 -9.49 -12.22
N PHE A 52 2.79 -8.28 -12.65
CA PHE A 52 2.15 -7.61 -13.80
C PHE A 52 2.65 -8.10 -15.16
N GLY A 53 3.42 -9.20 -15.22
CA GLY A 53 4.00 -9.75 -16.44
C GLY A 53 5.19 -8.95 -16.97
N ILE A 54 5.80 -8.09 -16.12
CA ILE A 54 6.89 -7.20 -16.53
C ILE A 54 8.18 -7.62 -15.83
N ASP A 55 9.05 -8.28 -16.58
CA ASP A 55 10.35 -8.72 -16.08
C ASP A 55 11.37 -7.56 -16.08
N ARG A 56 11.65 -7.08 -14.87
CA ARG A 56 12.59 -5.99 -14.61
C ARG A 56 13.42 -6.25 -13.38
N SER A 57 14.74 -6.28 -13.56
CA SER A 57 15.67 -6.53 -12.47
C SER A 57 15.68 -5.39 -11.44
N HIS A 58 15.98 -5.74 -10.20
CA HIS A 58 16.22 -4.78 -9.11
C HIS A 58 17.28 -3.70 -9.45
N VAL A 59 18.24 -4.01 -10.35
CA VAL A 59 19.23 -3.04 -10.87
C VAL A 59 18.58 -2.03 -11.83
N ALA A 60 17.63 -2.47 -12.66
CA ALA A 60 16.87 -1.55 -13.51
C ALA A 60 16.04 -0.58 -12.66
N ILE A 61 15.41 -1.09 -11.60
CA ILE A 61 14.63 -0.30 -10.64
C ILE A 61 15.51 0.70 -9.91
N HIS A 62 16.68 0.27 -9.41
CA HIS A 62 17.68 1.17 -8.80
C HIS A 62 18.04 2.32 -9.74
N ASN A 63 18.29 2.02 -11.02
CA ASN A 63 18.64 3.04 -12.00
C ASN A 63 17.48 3.99 -12.30
N TRP A 64 16.23 3.56 -12.19
CA TRP A 64 15.08 4.45 -12.33
C TRP A 64 14.97 5.44 -11.17
N VAL A 65 15.11 4.94 -9.94
CA VAL A 65 15.10 5.76 -8.72
C VAL A 65 16.21 6.81 -8.78
N HIS A 66 17.44 6.37 -9.10
CA HIS A 66 18.58 7.27 -9.17
C HIS A 66 18.50 8.30 -10.30
N LYS A 67 17.99 7.91 -11.49
CA LYS A 67 17.85 8.85 -12.62
C LYS A 67 16.71 9.84 -12.47
N ALA A 68 15.69 9.50 -11.67
CA ALA A 68 14.67 10.45 -11.26
C ALA A 68 15.23 11.51 -10.29
N ASP A 69 16.53 11.45 -9.97
CA ASP A 69 17.20 12.24 -8.92
C ASP A 69 16.50 12.11 -7.55
N LEU A 70 15.74 11.02 -7.39
CA LEU A 70 15.10 10.66 -6.15
C LEU A 70 16.16 9.92 -5.35
N GLN A 71 16.66 10.58 -4.30
CA GLN A 71 17.42 9.89 -3.28
C GLN A 71 16.60 8.68 -2.81
N PRO A 72 17.21 7.51 -2.54
CA PRO A 72 16.51 6.43 -1.87
C PRO A 72 15.81 7.00 -0.64
N ILE A 73 14.72 6.37 -0.18
CA ILE A 73 14.24 6.60 1.18
C ILE A 73 15.23 5.98 2.15
N SER A 74 16.42 6.56 2.21
CA SER A 74 17.17 6.72 3.42
C SER A 74 16.90 8.10 4.04
N THR A 75 16.04 8.95 3.45
CA THR A 75 15.79 10.31 3.96
C THR A 75 14.37 10.86 3.81
N VAL A 76 13.31 10.04 3.63
CA VAL A 76 12.07 10.46 4.30
C VAL A 76 12.40 10.27 5.77
N SER A 77 12.50 11.36 6.52
CA SER A 77 12.72 11.25 7.97
C SER A 77 11.69 10.25 8.48
N GLU A 78 12.10 9.34 9.37
CA GLU A 78 11.15 8.48 10.08
C GLU A 78 9.96 9.31 10.60
N ASP A 79 10.20 10.58 10.95
CA ASP A 79 9.19 11.56 11.31
C ASP A 79 8.14 11.83 10.22
N GLN A 80 8.52 11.96 8.95
CA GLN A 80 7.58 12.27 7.86
C GLN A 80 6.73 11.05 7.46
N LEU A 81 7.33 9.86 7.44
CA LEU A 81 6.58 8.61 7.28
C LEU A 81 5.63 8.38 8.46
N ALA A 82 6.11 8.58 9.69
CA ALA A 82 5.27 8.50 10.87
C ALA A 82 4.12 9.50 10.83
N VAL A 83 4.33 10.73 10.36
CA VAL A 83 3.25 11.72 10.22
C VAL A 83 2.17 11.26 9.22
N ASP A 84 2.56 10.74 8.05
CA ASP A 84 1.62 10.28 7.04
C ASP A 84 0.86 9.01 7.47
N GLU A 85 1.56 8.06 8.11
CA GLU A 85 0.98 6.85 8.69
C GLU A 85 0.02 7.20 9.83
N LYS A 86 0.38 8.15 10.71
CA LYS A 86 -0.50 8.66 11.77
C LYS A 86 -1.76 9.28 11.18
N GLN A 87 -1.63 10.12 10.15
CA GLN A 87 -2.78 10.79 9.53
C GLN A 87 -3.72 9.79 8.86
N THR A 88 -3.18 8.81 8.15
CA THR A 88 -3.96 7.74 7.52
C THR A 88 -4.66 6.87 8.56
N THR A 89 -3.96 6.52 9.64
CA THR A 89 -4.51 5.76 10.76
C THR A 89 -5.68 6.50 11.42
N ARG A 90 -5.52 7.80 11.67
CA ARG A 90 -6.59 8.66 12.22
C ARG A 90 -7.82 8.71 11.35
N TRP A 91 -7.64 8.91 10.05
CA TRP A 91 -8.74 8.94 9.10
C TRP A 91 -9.51 7.61 9.11
N PHE A 92 -8.78 6.50 9.08
CA PHE A 92 -9.37 5.16 9.14
C PHE A 92 -10.14 4.92 10.44
N LEU A 93 -9.53 5.21 11.59
CA LEU A 93 -10.16 5.02 12.91
C LEU A 93 -11.40 5.91 13.08
N THR A 94 -11.35 7.15 12.59
CA THR A 94 -12.50 8.07 12.63
C THR A 94 -13.69 7.49 11.85
N GLU A 95 -13.45 7.03 10.62
CA GLU A 95 -14.52 6.44 9.81
C GLU A 95 -15.02 5.11 10.37
N LEU A 96 -14.11 4.30 10.94
CA LEU A 96 -14.46 3.05 11.60
C LEU A 96 -15.33 3.30 12.84
N HIS A 97 -14.98 4.29 13.66
CA HIS A 97 -15.77 4.70 14.82
C HIS A 97 -17.15 5.18 14.40
N ARG A 98 -17.23 6.03 13.38
CA ARG A 98 -18.49 6.54 12.84
C ARG A 98 -19.44 5.41 12.41
N ARG A 99 -18.90 4.30 11.88
CA ARG A 99 -19.69 3.17 11.38
C ARG A 99 -20.05 2.15 12.45
N TYR A 100 -19.17 1.89 13.40
CA TYR A 100 -19.27 0.72 14.28
C TYR A 100 -19.29 1.02 15.78
N GLN A 101 -19.22 2.29 16.21
CA GLN A 101 -19.26 2.72 17.62
C GLN A 101 -18.22 1.98 18.48
N LEU A 102 -16.97 2.43 18.39
CA LEU A 102 -15.84 1.72 18.99
C LEU A 102 -15.60 2.05 20.47
N ASP A 103 -16.52 2.79 21.13
CA ASP A 103 -16.39 3.25 22.52
C ASP A 103 -16.08 2.12 23.50
N ASN A 104 -16.55 0.91 23.20
CA ASN A 104 -16.40 -0.25 24.05
C ASN A 104 -15.38 -1.29 23.56
N VAL A 105 -14.62 -0.99 22.51
CA VAL A 105 -13.65 -1.91 21.91
C VAL A 105 -12.25 -1.69 22.48
N GLU A 106 -11.50 -2.78 22.68
CA GLU A 106 -10.07 -2.74 22.99
C GLU A 106 -9.28 -3.15 21.73
N PHE A 107 -8.44 -2.27 21.23
CA PHE A 107 -7.58 -2.54 20.08
C PHE A 107 -6.36 -3.35 20.48
N LEU A 108 -6.12 -4.46 19.80
CA LEU A 108 -4.91 -5.24 19.98
C LEU A 108 -3.92 -4.87 18.88
N VAL A 109 -2.78 -4.28 19.27
CA VAL A 109 -1.82 -3.68 18.35
C VAL A 109 -0.44 -4.27 18.56
N ASP A 110 0.39 -4.29 17.51
CA ASP A 110 1.79 -4.65 17.68
C ASP A 110 2.59 -3.48 18.26
N ASP A 111 3.90 -3.70 18.46
CA ASP A 111 4.82 -2.76 19.12
C ASP A 111 5.24 -1.62 18.17
N ALA A 112 4.35 -1.20 17.26
CA ALA A 112 4.60 -0.10 16.33
C ALA A 112 4.55 1.24 17.07
N ASP A 113 5.66 1.99 17.04
CA ASP A 113 5.87 3.19 17.85
C ASP A 113 4.83 4.30 17.64
N TYR A 114 4.30 4.44 16.42
CA TYR A 114 3.32 5.48 16.10
C TYR A 114 1.89 5.11 16.50
N LEU A 115 1.54 3.82 16.48
CA LEU A 115 0.14 3.38 16.51
C LEU A 115 -0.46 3.50 17.92
N GLY A 116 0.34 3.19 18.94
CA GLY A 116 -0.03 3.42 20.35
C GLY A 116 -0.22 4.91 20.66
N SER A 117 0.59 5.80 20.08
CA SER A 117 0.44 7.25 20.28
C SER A 117 -0.87 7.78 19.70
N VAL A 118 -1.25 7.35 18.48
CA VAL A 118 -2.51 7.78 17.83
C VAL A 118 -3.72 7.31 18.63
N LEU A 119 -3.74 6.04 19.05
CA LEU A 119 -4.85 5.48 19.81
C LEU A 119 -5.03 6.18 21.16
N ALA A 120 -3.93 6.47 21.86
CA ALA A 120 -3.96 7.21 23.12
C ALA A 120 -4.45 8.66 22.92
N GLU A 121 -3.90 9.37 21.93
CA GLU A 121 -4.26 10.76 21.63
C GLU A 121 -5.74 10.91 21.25
N ASP A 122 -6.30 9.93 20.55
CA ASP A 122 -7.69 9.93 20.10
C ASP A 122 -8.65 9.23 21.10
N GLY A 123 -8.16 8.83 22.28
CA GLY A 123 -8.98 8.32 23.39
C GLY A 123 -9.45 6.87 23.28
N TYR A 124 -8.83 6.07 22.40
CA TYR A 124 -9.14 4.65 22.25
C TYR A 124 -8.45 3.79 23.30
N ARG A 125 -9.11 2.70 23.72
CA ARG A 125 -8.49 1.68 24.57
C ARG A 125 -7.69 0.71 23.72
N PHE A 126 -6.46 0.42 24.09
CA PHE A 126 -5.62 -0.51 23.36
C PHE A 126 -4.65 -1.28 24.25
N GLN A 127 -4.20 -2.43 23.76
CA GLN A 127 -3.19 -3.26 24.38
C GLN A 127 -2.11 -3.61 23.35
N VAL A 128 -0.84 -3.34 23.68
CA VAL A 128 0.31 -3.74 22.86
C VAL A 128 0.62 -5.21 23.10
N ILE A 129 0.53 -6.03 22.05
CA ILE A 129 0.80 -7.47 22.10
C ILE A 129 1.97 -7.80 21.17
N ARG A 130 3.15 -8.04 21.75
CA ARG A 130 4.36 -8.43 21.00
C ARG A 130 4.24 -9.83 20.39
N HIS A 131 3.57 -10.75 21.10
CA HIS A 131 3.40 -12.15 20.72
C HIS A 131 1.96 -12.60 21.06
N GLY A 132 1.12 -12.77 20.04
CA GLY A 132 -0.29 -13.13 20.20
C GLY A 132 -0.87 -13.78 18.95
N ASN A 133 -2.16 -13.57 18.67
CA ASN A 133 -2.85 -14.08 17.47
C ASN A 133 -2.39 -13.44 16.14
N ARG A 134 -1.12 -13.02 16.09
CA ARG A 134 -0.39 -12.54 14.92
C ARG A 134 -0.53 -13.52 13.75
N ASN A 135 -0.69 -14.82 14.02
CA ASN A 135 -0.90 -15.84 12.99
C ASN A 135 -2.26 -15.70 12.27
N ALA A 136 -3.36 -15.42 12.98
CA ALA A 136 -4.66 -15.22 12.32
C ALA A 136 -4.68 -13.92 11.52
N ILE A 137 -4.20 -12.81 12.12
CA ILE A 137 -4.12 -11.52 11.44
C ILE A 137 -3.21 -11.64 10.20
N LYS A 138 -2.00 -12.20 10.34
CA LYS A 138 -1.11 -12.47 9.21
C LYS A 138 -1.76 -13.33 8.14
N ARG A 139 -2.56 -14.34 8.50
CA ARG A 139 -3.30 -15.14 7.51
C ARG A 139 -4.33 -14.32 6.74
N VAL A 140 -5.05 -13.43 7.42
CA VAL A 140 -6.02 -12.53 6.77
C VAL A 140 -5.29 -11.59 5.80
N PHE A 141 -4.22 -10.93 6.24
CA PHE A 141 -3.41 -10.06 5.38
C PHE A 141 -2.82 -10.82 4.20
N TRP A 142 -2.22 -11.99 4.44
CA TRP A 142 -1.67 -12.81 3.38
C TRP A 142 -2.72 -13.25 2.36
N GLU A 143 -3.93 -13.62 2.80
CA GLU A 143 -5.00 -13.99 1.88
C GLU A 143 -5.53 -12.80 1.08
N ILE A 144 -5.57 -11.61 1.67
CA ILE A 144 -5.89 -10.36 0.95
C ILE A 144 -4.82 -10.09 -0.10
N GLU A 145 -3.54 -10.06 0.27
CA GLU A 145 -2.42 -9.84 -0.65
C GLU A 145 -2.41 -10.86 -1.79
N ARG A 146 -2.60 -12.14 -1.46
CA ARG A 146 -2.64 -13.23 -2.45
C ARG A 146 -3.76 -13.03 -3.47
N ARG A 147 -4.98 -12.67 -3.02
CA ARG A 147 -6.13 -12.47 -3.90
C ARG A 147 -5.99 -11.21 -4.74
N THR A 148 -5.55 -10.11 -4.13
CA THR A 148 -5.34 -8.84 -4.84
C THR A 148 -4.24 -8.99 -5.89
N SER A 149 -3.17 -9.74 -5.58
CA SER A 149 -2.14 -10.10 -6.57
C SER A 149 -2.71 -10.96 -7.70
N SER A 150 -3.48 -12.01 -7.36
CA SER A 150 -4.13 -12.86 -8.38
C SER A 150 -5.07 -12.07 -9.29
N PHE A 151 -5.82 -11.11 -8.73
CA PHE A 151 -6.68 -10.22 -9.48
C PHE A 151 -5.87 -9.31 -10.41
N ALA A 152 -4.88 -8.60 -9.87
CA ALA A 152 -4.00 -7.71 -10.64
C ALA A 152 -3.33 -8.44 -11.81
N ASN A 153 -2.88 -9.67 -11.60
CA ASN A 153 -2.24 -10.49 -12.65
C ASN A 153 -3.23 -10.91 -13.75
N SER A 154 -4.47 -11.20 -13.36
CA SER A 154 -5.52 -11.64 -14.31
C SER A 154 -6.19 -10.46 -15.02
N PHE A 155 -6.15 -9.28 -14.42
CA PHE A 155 -6.94 -8.10 -14.76
C PHE A 155 -6.08 -6.83 -14.74
N SER A 156 -4.95 -6.84 -15.43
CA SER A 156 -3.92 -5.78 -15.34
C SER A 156 -4.31 -4.41 -15.90
N ASN A 157 -5.47 -4.27 -16.56
CA ASN A 157 -5.93 -3.02 -17.19
C ASN A 157 -7.41 -2.73 -16.92
N VAL A 158 -7.95 -3.22 -15.80
CA VAL A 158 -9.34 -2.92 -15.43
C VAL A 158 -9.50 -1.49 -14.97
N ALA A 159 -10.70 -0.96 -15.18
CA ALA A 159 -11.06 0.32 -14.64
C ALA A 159 -11.01 0.35 -13.11
N LEU A 160 -10.70 1.50 -12.52
CA LEU A 160 -10.70 1.76 -11.09
C LEU A 160 -12.03 1.38 -10.47
N GLU A 161 -13.14 1.74 -11.12
CA GLU A 161 -14.49 1.38 -10.67
C GLU A 161 -14.65 -0.15 -10.58
N THR A 162 -14.11 -0.89 -11.56
CA THR A 162 -14.13 -2.35 -11.56
C THR A 162 -13.23 -2.95 -10.47
N ALA A 163 -12.06 -2.36 -10.24
CA ALA A 163 -11.17 -2.77 -9.15
C ALA A 163 -11.80 -2.51 -7.77
N GLN A 164 -12.46 -1.36 -7.60
CA GLN A 164 -13.20 -1.00 -6.37
C GLN A 164 -14.36 -1.96 -6.12
N ASN A 165 -15.21 -2.20 -7.13
CA ASN A 165 -16.31 -3.16 -7.04
C ASN A 165 -15.82 -4.57 -6.70
N TRP A 166 -14.68 -4.99 -7.26
CA TRP A 166 -14.07 -6.27 -6.92
C TRP A 166 -13.61 -6.33 -5.47
N LEU A 167 -12.95 -5.28 -4.96
CA LEU A 167 -12.53 -5.20 -3.55
C LEU A 167 -13.73 -5.26 -2.59
N GLU A 168 -14.81 -4.54 -2.91
CA GLU A 168 -16.05 -4.58 -2.13
C GLU A 168 -16.68 -5.98 -2.14
N ALA A 169 -16.78 -6.61 -3.31
CA ALA A 169 -17.32 -7.96 -3.44
C ALA A 169 -16.49 -9.01 -2.67
N VAL A 170 -15.17 -8.90 -2.70
CA VAL A 170 -14.27 -9.77 -1.93
C VAL A 170 -14.44 -9.55 -0.43
N ALA A 171 -14.58 -8.31 0.03
CA ALA A 171 -14.84 -8.00 1.43
C ALA A 171 -16.17 -8.61 1.90
N VAL A 172 -17.26 -8.43 1.13
CA VAL A 172 -18.57 -9.03 1.40
C VAL A 172 -18.48 -10.56 1.46
N TYR A 173 -17.83 -11.18 0.47
CA TYR A 173 -17.66 -12.63 0.39
C TYR A 173 -16.90 -13.18 1.60
N HIS A 174 -15.79 -12.55 1.99
CA HIS A 174 -15.00 -13.00 3.13
C HIS A 174 -15.76 -12.83 4.45
N ASN A 175 -16.42 -11.70 4.64
CA ASN A 175 -17.23 -11.45 5.84
C ASN A 175 -18.40 -12.44 5.97
N SER A 176 -18.99 -12.88 4.85
CA SER A 176 -20.07 -13.88 4.84
C SER A 176 -19.62 -15.31 5.17
N ARG A 177 -18.31 -15.59 5.14
CA ARG A 177 -17.75 -16.94 5.34
C ARG A 177 -16.98 -17.11 6.65
N GLN A 178 -16.95 -16.10 7.51
CA GLN A 178 -16.32 -16.16 8.83
C GLN A 178 -17.26 -16.65 9.95
N THR A 179 -18.43 -17.22 9.60
CA THR A 179 -19.29 -18.00 10.52
C THR A 179 -18.71 -19.37 10.81
#